data_AF-A0A0E0IGS2-F1
#
_entry.id   AF-A0A0E0IGS2-F1
#
_cell.length_a   1.000
_cell.length_b   1.000
_cell.length_c   1.000
_cell.angle_alpha   90.00
_cell.angle_beta   90.00
_cell.angle_gamma   90.00
#
_symmetry.space_group_name_H-M   'P 1'
#
loop_
_entity.id
_entity.type
_entity.pdbx_description
1 polymer ?
#
loop_
_entity_poly.entity_id
_entity_poly.type
_entity_poly.pdbx_seq_one_letter_code
_entity_poly.pdbx_strand_id
1 'polypeptide(L)'
;MANDKDLLQVVRLLDDACREAGFFYVKGHGIAESLMKEVRDVTHKFFQLPYEEKLKIKMTPQNGYRGYQRLGENITNGKPDMQEAIDYYAPIEPGKYGDLAKPMEGTNLWPKYPSNFDALLKNYISLLRDLSRKIMQGIALALGGPVDAFEGLLTLVNQDDDICALEVKNQSGEWIYAKPIPGTFVCNIGDMLKVWSNGIYQPTLHRVVNNSPRYRVSVAFFYESNFDAAIEPVEFCRERTGGVAKYEKVVYGEHLIKKVLNNFIK
;
A
#
# COMPACT_ATOMS: atom_id res chain seq x y z
N MET A 1 -0.01 30.38 8.48
CA MET A 1 -0.30 29.09 7.82
C MET A 1 -1.71 28.55 8.10
N ALA A 2 -2.54 29.18 8.95
CA ALA A 2 -3.89 28.73 9.30
C ALA A 2 -5.04 29.29 8.43
N ASN A 3 -4.75 29.92 7.29
CA ASN A 3 -5.76 30.60 6.44
C ASN A 3 -5.89 30.05 5.02
N ASP A 4 -5.30 28.89 4.75
CA ASP A 4 -5.46 28.23 3.46
C ASP A 4 -6.78 27.45 3.46
N LYS A 5 -7.83 28.06 2.88
CA LYS A 5 -9.16 27.47 2.78
C LYS A 5 -9.16 26.15 2.03
N ASP A 6 -8.28 26.01 1.03
CA ASP A 6 -8.19 24.82 0.19
C ASP A 6 -7.55 23.68 0.99
N LEU A 7 -6.49 23.97 1.75
CA LEU A 7 -5.92 22.99 2.68
C LEU A 7 -6.94 22.50 3.71
N LEU A 8 -7.69 23.42 4.34
CA LEU A 8 -8.72 23.05 5.32
C LEU A 8 -9.83 22.21 4.70
N GLN A 9 -10.18 22.46 3.44
CA GLN A 9 -11.15 21.64 2.72
C GLN A 9 -10.58 20.22 2.47
N VAL A 10 -9.35 20.10 2.01
CA VAL A 10 -8.70 18.80 1.79
C VAL A 10 -8.60 18.00 3.10
N VAL A 11 -8.20 18.65 4.20
CA VAL A 11 -8.11 18.02 5.52
C VAL A 11 -9.47 17.47 5.98
N ARG A 12 -10.55 18.24 5.80
CA ARG A 12 -11.91 17.77 6.12
C ARG A 12 -12.31 16.57 5.26
N LEU A 13 -12.10 16.63 3.94
CA LEU A 13 -12.43 15.53 3.04
C LEU A 13 -11.64 14.25 3.36
N LEU A 14 -10.38 14.39 3.80
CA LEU A 14 -9.58 13.25 4.27
C LEU A 14 -10.14 12.66 5.56
N ASP A 15 -10.53 13.49 6.55
CA ASP A 15 -11.15 13.01 7.79
C ASP A 15 -12.43 12.24 7.49
N ASP A 16 -13.34 12.84 6.71
CA ASP A 16 -14.63 12.25 6.34
C ASP A 16 -14.42 10.90 5.63
N ALA A 17 -13.56 10.88 4.60
CA ALA A 17 -13.25 9.66 3.86
C ALA A 17 -12.63 8.55 4.75
N CYS A 18 -11.74 8.90 5.67
CA CYS A 18 -11.11 7.94 6.58
C CYS A 18 -12.08 7.40 7.64
N ARG A 19 -13.03 8.22 8.12
CA ARG A 19 -14.07 7.80 9.08
C ARG A 19 -15.15 6.94 8.44
N GLU A 20 -15.61 7.35 7.26
CA GLU A 20 -16.78 6.75 6.63
C GLU A 20 -16.40 5.51 5.83
N ALA A 21 -15.36 5.61 5.01
CA ALA A 21 -15.07 4.59 4.01
C ALA A 21 -13.72 3.89 4.21
N GLY A 22 -12.72 4.54 4.80
CA GLY A 22 -11.33 4.05 4.85
C GLY A 22 -10.68 3.86 3.47
N PHE A 23 -11.38 4.28 2.40
CA PHE A 23 -11.03 4.20 0.99
C PHE A 23 -11.50 5.48 0.30
N PHE A 24 -10.68 6.03 -0.59
CA PHE A 24 -11.02 7.23 -1.34
C PHE A 24 -10.18 7.37 -2.61
N TYR A 25 -10.66 8.19 -3.55
CA TYR A 25 -9.89 8.55 -4.73
C TYR A 25 -9.03 9.77 -4.45
N VAL A 26 -7.78 9.71 -4.88
CA VAL A 26 -6.86 10.86 -4.89
C VAL A 26 -6.76 11.36 -6.32
N LYS A 27 -7.12 12.63 -6.53
CA LYS A 27 -7.02 13.34 -7.82
C LYS A 27 -6.26 14.65 -7.64
N GLY A 28 -5.73 15.21 -8.73
CA GLY A 28 -4.97 16.47 -8.67
C GLY A 28 -3.64 16.34 -7.92
N HIS A 29 -3.09 15.12 -7.84
CA HIS A 29 -1.86 14.80 -7.10
C HIS A 29 -0.56 15.25 -7.79
N GLY A 30 -0.63 15.72 -9.04
CA GLY A 30 0.52 16.22 -9.79
C GLY A 30 1.38 15.15 -10.49
N ILE A 31 1.21 13.86 -10.16
CA ILE A 31 1.79 12.75 -10.94
C ILE A 31 1.08 12.65 -12.31
N ALA A 32 1.85 12.66 -13.39
CA ALA A 32 1.32 12.63 -14.76
C ALA A 32 0.59 11.31 -15.07
N GLU A 33 -0.58 11.42 -15.72
CA GLU A 33 -1.35 10.24 -16.15
C GLU A 33 -0.57 9.36 -17.13
N SER A 34 0.26 9.97 -17.98
CA SER A 34 1.15 9.25 -18.90
C SER A 34 2.15 8.36 -18.17
N LEU A 35 2.72 8.83 -17.05
CA LEU A 35 3.62 8.04 -16.22
C LEU A 35 2.87 6.88 -15.53
N MET A 36 1.68 7.15 -14.98
CA MET A 36 0.85 6.11 -14.38
C MET A 36 0.51 5.02 -15.40
N LYS A 37 0.17 5.41 -16.63
CA LYS A 37 -0.08 4.49 -17.74
C LYS A 37 1.17 3.72 -18.15
N GLU A 38 2.32 4.40 -18.29
CA GLU A 38 3.57 3.75 -18.67
C GLU A 38 3.97 2.65 -17.67
N VAL A 39 3.79 2.92 -16.37
CA VAL A 39 4.04 1.92 -15.31
C VAL A 39 3.16 0.69 -15.49
N ARG A 40 1.87 0.85 -15.79
CA ARG A 40 0.97 -0.29 -16.11
C ARG A 40 1.42 -1.00 -17.40
N ASP A 41 1.74 -0.25 -18.45
CA ASP A 41 2.15 -0.79 -19.75
C ASP A 41 3.44 -1.64 -19.64
N VAL A 42 4.46 -1.19 -18.91
CA VAL A 42 5.69 -2.01 -18.70
C VAL A 42 5.41 -3.24 -17.85
N THR A 43 4.47 -3.14 -16.92
CA THR A 43 4.03 -4.26 -16.08
C THR A 43 3.31 -5.31 -16.92
N HIS A 44 2.41 -4.90 -17.83
CA HIS A 44 1.83 -5.80 -18.83
C HIS A 44 2.90 -6.49 -19.68
N LYS A 45 3.87 -5.73 -20.20
CA LYS A 45 4.96 -6.27 -21.03
C LYS A 45 5.77 -7.33 -20.29
N PHE A 46 6.05 -7.11 -19.00
CA PHE A 46 6.71 -8.12 -18.18
C PHE A 46 5.86 -9.38 -18.04
N PHE A 47 4.58 -9.26 -17.68
CA PHE A 47 3.71 -10.42 -17.45
C PHE A 47 3.41 -11.23 -18.72
N GLN A 48 3.50 -10.60 -19.89
CA GLN A 48 3.42 -11.25 -21.20
C GLN A 48 4.67 -12.04 -21.60
N LEU A 49 5.78 -11.91 -20.86
CA LEU A 49 6.99 -12.68 -21.14
C LEU A 49 6.76 -14.19 -20.98
N PRO A 50 7.53 -15.02 -21.72
CA PRO A 50 7.61 -16.44 -21.42
C PRO A 50 7.95 -16.67 -19.96
N TYR A 51 7.40 -17.74 -19.40
CA TYR A 51 7.51 -18.00 -17.97
C TYR A 51 8.96 -18.09 -17.48
N GLU A 52 9.84 -18.72 -18.26
CA GLU A 52 11.27 -18.83 -17.94
C GLU A 52 11.96 -17.46 -17.79
N GLU A 53 11.50 -16.43 -18.52
CA GLU A 53 12.02 -15.07 -18.36
C GLU A 53 11.53 -14.45 -17.04
N LYS A 54 10.26 -14.66 -16.68
CA LYS A 54 9.69 -14.18 -15.41
C LYS A 54 10.36 -14.86 -14.20
N LEU A 55 10.70 -16.15 -14.32
CA LEU A 55 11.40 -16.91 -13.27
C LEU A 55 12.83 -16.45 -12.98
N LYS A 56 13.46 -15.65 -13.86
CA LYS A 56 14.80 -15.10 -13.59
C LYS A 56 14.83 -14.18 -12.37
N ILE A 57 13.69 -13.61 -11.99
CA ILE A 57 13.54 -12.81 -10.78
C ILE A 57 12.65 -13.50 -9.75
N LYS A 58 12.58 -14.84 -9.76
CA LYS A 58 11.72 -15.64 -8.89
C LYS A 58 11.88 -15.25 -7.42
N MET A 59 10.75 -15.02 -6.74
CA MET A 59 10.71 -14.80 -5.30
C MET A 59 11.08 -16.06 -4.51
N THR A 60 11.93 -15.91 -3.50
CA THR A 60 12.35 -16.97 -2.58
C THR A 60 12.57 -16.42 -1.17
N PRO A 61 12.60 -17.27 -0.12
CA PRO A 61 13.02 -16.82 1.21
C PRO A 61 14.45 -16.24 1.21
N GLN A 62 15.33 -16.72 0.35
CA GLN A 62 16.74 -16.30 0.31
C GLN A 62 16.94 -14.88 -0.25
N ASN A 63 15.99 -14.35 -1.02
CA ASN A 63 16.05 -12.98 -1.53
C ASN A 63 15.17 -12.00 -0.72
N GLY A 64 14.76 -12.43 0.47
CA GLY A 64 13.91 -11.66 1.36
C GLY A 64 12.50 -11.44 0.80
N TYR A 65 11.94 -12.46 0.13
CA TYR A 65 10.61 -12.44 -0.47
C TYR A 65 10.42 -11.33 -1.53
N ARG A 66 11.47 -11.04 -2.31
CA ARG A 66 11.43 -10.07 -3.42
C ARG A 66 11.35 -10.77 -4.77
N GLY A 67 10.61 -10.19 -5.71
CA GLY A 67 10.54 -10.62 -7.09
C GLY A 67 9.26 -11.37 -7.47
N TYR A 68 9.34 -12.18 -8.53
CA TYR A 68 8.19 -12.74 -9.22
C TYR A 68 7.53 -13.91 -8.47
N GLN A 69 6.20 -13.83 -8.39
CA GLN A 69 5.30 -14.84 -7.83
C GLN A 69 4.45 -15.45 -8.94
N ARG A 70 4.32 -16.77 -8.91
CA ARG A 70 3.45 -17.54 -9.80
C ARG A 70 2.00 -17.48 -9.30
N LEU A 71 1.06 -17.81 -10.17
CA LEU A 71 -0.35 -18.00 -9.80
C LEU A 71 -0.48 -18.96 -8.61
N GLY A 72 -1.23 -18.53 -7.58
CA GLY A 72 -1.54 -19.34 -6.41
C GLY A 72 -0.42 -19.47 -5.38
N GLU A 73 0.66 -18.70 -5.49
CA GLU A 73 1.74 -18.71 -4.49
C GLU A 73 1.47 -17.83 -3.28
N ASN A 74 0.83 -16.68 -3.48
CA ASN A 74 0.39 -15.85 -2.37
C ASN A 74 -0.88 -16.43 -1.76
N ILE A 75 -0.90 -16.59 -0.43
CA ILE A 75 -2.02 -17.16 0.32
C ILE A 75 -2.66 -16.05 1.16
N THR A 76 -3.90 -15.70 0.84
CA THR A 76 -4.70 -14.76 1.63
C THR A 76 -5.80 -15.51 2.38
N ASN A 77 -5.85 -15.39 3.71
CA ASN A 77 -6.83 -16.07 4.57
C ASN A 77 -6.92 -17.59 4.31
N GLY A 78 -5.77 -18.24 4.10
CA GLY A 78 -5.68 -19.68 3.82
C GLY A 78 -6.11 -20.10 2.41
N LYS A 79 -6.40 -19.15 1.50
CA LYS A 79 -6.76 -19.43 0.11
C LYS A 79 -5.71 -18.87 -0.86
N PRO A 80 -5.29 -19.64 -1.87
CA PRO A 80 -4.40 -19.14 -2.92
C PRO A 80 -5.04 -18.01 -3.73
N ASP A 81 -4.30 -16.93 -3.93
CA ASP A 81 -4.71 -15.83 -4.78
C ASP A 81 -4.52 -16.17 -6.27
N MET A 82 -5.52 -15.84 -7.08
CA MET A 82 -5.50 -16.07 -8.53
C MET A 82 -4.79 -14.93 -9.27
N GLN A 83 -3.55 -14.66 -8.89
CA GLN A 83 -2.70 -13.63 -9.49
C GLN A 83 -1.24 -14.07 -9.61
N GLU A 84 -0.55 -13.55 -10.62
CA GLU A 84 0.91 -13.43 -10.57
C GLU A 84 1.29 -12.03 -10.08
N ALA A 85 2.48 -11.88 -9.49
CA ALA A 85 2.92 -10.61 -8.90
C ALA A 85 4.43 -10.42 -8.99
N ILE A 86 4.89 -9.20 -8.77
CA ILE A 86 6.30 -8.88 -8.51
C ILE A 86 6.37 -8.04 -7.25
N ASP A 87 7.10 -8.51 -6.25
CA ASP A 87 7.19 -7.83 -4.96
C ASP A 87 8.52 -7.10 -4.82
N TYR A 88 8.43 -5.82 -4.46
CA TYR A 88 9.57 -4.96 -4.20
C TYR A 88 9.46 -4.38 -2.80
N TYR A 89 10.56 -4.43 -2.05
CA TYR A 89 10.65 -3.84 -0.72
C TYR A 89 11.83 -2.87 -0.66
N ALA A 90 11.81 -1.96 0.31
CA ALA A 90 13.00 -1.19 0.66
C ALA A 90 14.17 -2.17 0.96
N PRO A 91 15.38 -1.90 0.46
CA PRO A 91 16.52 -2.73 0.80
C PRO A 91 16.79 -2.77 2.30
N ILE A 92 17.04 -3.95 2.84
CA ILE A 92 17.47 -4.13 4.23
C ILE A 92 18.85 -4.75 4.20
N GLU A 93 19.84 -4.01 4.71
CA GLU A 93 21.22 -4.47 4.82
C GLU A 93 21.34 -5.59 5.86
N PRO A 94 22.21 -6.60 5.63
CA PRO A 94 22.42 -7.68 6.60
C PRO A 94 22.77 -7.15 8.00
N GLY A 95 22.06 -7.64 9.02
CA GLY A 95 22.26 -7.28 10.42
C GLY A 95 21.66 -5.94 10.83
N LYS A 96 21.10 -5.13 9.91
CA LYS A 96 20.60 -3.77 10.21
C LYS A 96 19.59 -3.72 11.36
N TYR A 97 18.71 -4.70 11.44
CA TYR A 97 17.69 -4.80 12.50
C TYR A 97 17.79 -6.13 13.28
N GLY A 98 19.00 -6.73 13.31
CA GLY A 98 19.25 -8.00 13.97
C GLY A 98 18.44 -9.18 13.39
N ASP A 99 18.29 -10.23 14.20
CA ASP A 99 17.68 -11.50 13.77
C ASP A 99 16.22 -11.36 13.29
N LEU A 100 15.49 -10.36 13.78
CA LEU A 100 14.09 -10.12 13.41
C LEU A 100 13.94 -9.85 11.90
N ALA A 101 14.85 -9.07 11.31
CA ALA A 101 14.76 -8.71 9.89
C ALA A 101 15.41 -9.73 8.96
N LYS A 102 16.12 -10.73 9.48
CA LYS A 102 16.82 -11.74 8.69
C LYS A 102 15.97 -12.36 7.56
N PRO A 103 14.65 -12.65 7.73
CA PRO A 103 13.81 -13.16 6.65
C PRO A 103 13.55 -12.16 5.50
N MET A 104 13.80 -10.87 5.68
CA MET A 104 13.54 -9.79 4.72
C MET A 104 14.79 -8.98 4.34
N GLU A 105 15.96 -9.36 4.82
CA GLU A 105 17.25 -8.84 4.35
C GLU A 105 17.40 -9.06 2.83
N GLY A 106 17.98 -8.08 2.14
CA GLY A 106 18.27 -8.17 0.71
C GLY A 106 17.90 -6.94 -0.12
N THR A 107 18.05 -7.10 -1.44
CA THR A 107 17.82 -6.07 -2.46
C THR A 107 16.86 -6.59 -3.52
N ASN A 108 16.24 -5.67 -4.27
CA ASN A 108 15.24 -6.01 -5.29
C ASN A 108 15.86 -6.70 -6.51
N LEU A 109 15.17 -7.72 -7.03
CA LEU A 109 15.49 -8.38 -8.29
C LEU A 109 14.75 -7.69 -9.44
N TRP A 110 15.49 -6.99 -10.30
CA TRP A 110 14.92 -6.24 -11.42
C TRP A 110 14.92 -7.06 -12.71
N PRO A 111 13.82 -7.07 -13.49
CA PRO A 111 13.80 -7.76 -14.77
C PRO A 111 14.68 -7.03 -15.79
N LYS A 112 15.32 -7.79 -16.69
CA LYS A 112 16.11 -7.21 -17.81
C LYS A 112 15.24 -6.62 -18.92
N TYR A 113 14.02 -7.12 -19.07
CA TYR A 113 13.03 -6.63 -20.01
C TYR A 113 11.67 -6.47 -19.32
N PRO A 114 10.94 -5.36 -19.57
CA PRO A 114 11.35 -4.15 -20.29
C PRO A 114 12.60 -3.48 -19.70
N SER A 115 13.50 -2.95 -20.53
CA SER A 115 14.79 -2.42 -20.07
C SER A 115 14.67 -1.16 -19.20
N ASN A 116 13.56 -0.43 -19.32
CA ASN A 116 13.27 0.76 -18.51
C ASN A 116 12.55 0.45 -17.19
N PHE A 117 12.21 -0.82 -16.90
CA PHE A 117 11.32 -1.18 -15.78
C PHE A 117 11.83 -0.67 -14.42
N ASP A 118 13.10 -0.90 -14.11
CA ASP A 118 13.73 -0.47 -12.85
C ASP A 118 13.72 1.06 -12.69
N ALA A 119 14.30 1.76 -13.67
CA ALA A 119 14.40 3.23 -13.64
C ALA A 119 13.02 3.90 -13.54
N LEU A 120 12.03 3.37 -14.29
CA LEU A 120 10.66 3.87 -14.28
C LEU A 120 10.00 3.68 -12.91
N LEU A 121 10.07 2.46 -12.35
CA LEU A 121 9.47 2.18 -11.04
C LEU A 121 10.15 2.97 -9.92
N LYS A 122 11.48 3.13 -9.94
CA LYS A 122 12.20 3.95 -8.95
C LYS A 122 11.74 5.42 -8.97
N ASN A 123 11.62 6.01 -10.15
CA ASN A 123 11.08 7.36 -10.31
C ASN A 123 9.65 7.45 -9.78
N TYR A 124 8.80 6.49 -10.17
CA TYR A 124 7.41 6.43 -9.75
C TYR A 124 7.26 6.28 -8.23
N ILE A 125 8.06 5.40 -7.59
CA ILE A 125 8.10 5.23 -6.14
C ILE A 125 8.50 6.53 -5.45
N SER A 126 9.47 7.29 -5.98
CA SER A 126 9.86 8.58 -5.39
C SER A 126 8.69 9.55 -5.36
N LEU A 127 7.96 9.69 -6.48
CA LEU A 127 6.80 10.57 -6.57
C LEU A 127 5.66 10.12 -5.64
N LEU A 128 5.42 8.82 -5.54
CA LEU A 128 4.42 8.26 -4.64
C LEU A 128 4.78 8.48 -3.17
N ARG A 129 6.06 8.38 -2.78
CA ARG A 129 6.50 8.71 -1.42
C ARG A 129 6.19 10.15 -1.05
N ASP A 130 6.42 11.09 -1.96
CA ASP A 130 6.13 12.51 -1.73
C ASP A 130 4.62 12.77 -1.63
N LEU A 131 3.83 12.13 -2.50
CA LEU A 131 2.36 12.18 -2.44
C LEU A 131 1.83 11.60 -1.12
N SER A 132 2.27 10.40 -0.75
CA SER A 132 1.85 9.73 0.47
C SER A 132 2.21 10.54 1.72
N ARG A 133 3.39 11.16 1.77
CA ARG A 133 3.76 12.07 2.86
C ARG A 133 2.77 13.22 3.01
N LYS A 134 2.36 13.86 1.92
CA LYS A 134 1.37 14.95 1.95
C LYS A 134 -0.01 14.47 2.42
N ILE A 135 -0.43 13.27 2.00
CA ILE A 135 -1.68 12.65 2.48
C ILE A 135 -1.60 12.40 3.98
N MET A 136 -0.50 11.83 4.48
CA MET A 136 -0.30 11.59 5.91
C MET A 136 -0.27 12.87 6.73
N GLN A 137 0.33 13.95 6.20
CA GLN A 137 0.26 15.28 6.82
C GLN A 137 -1.19 15.79 6.93
N GLY A 138 -1.99 15.60 5.88
CA GLY A 138 -3.42 15.94 5.90
C GLY A 138 -4.21 15.12 6.93
N ILE A 139 -3.94 13.82 7.04
CA ILE A 139 -4.52 12.90 8.03
C ILE A 139 -4.12 13.32 9.47
N ALA A 140 -2.87 13.73 9.68
CA ALA A 140 -2.41 14.21 10.98
C ALA A 140 -3.13 15.48 11.42
N LEU A 141 -3.27 16.45 10.50
CA LEU A 141 -4.04 17.67 10.73
C LEU A 141 -5.52 17.38 11.00
N ALA A 142 -6.13 16.45 10.26
CA ALA A 142 -7.52 16.02 10.46
C ALA A 142 -7.74 15.42 11.86
N LEU A 143 -6.75 14.70 12.37
CA LEU A 143 -6.80 14.15 13.72
C LEU A 143 -6.49 15.18 14.81
N GLY A 144 -6.08 16.40 14.45
CA GLY A 144 -5.74 17.49 15.38
C GLY A 144 -4.31 17.39 15.92
N GLY A 145 -3.47 16.58 15.28
CA GLY A 145 -2.06 16.39 15.64
C GLY A 145 -1.11 17.29 14.84
N PRO A 146 0.20 17.23 15.16
CA PRO A 146 1.23 17.89 14.36
C PRO A 146 1.36 17.24 12.98
N VAL A 147 1.76 18.01 11.96
CA VAL A 147 1.78 17.56 10.55
C VAL A 147 2.66 16.32 10.31
N ASP A 148 3.67 16.11 11.13
CA ASP A 148 4.63 15.01 11.06
C ASP A 148 4.30 13.84 12.00
N ALA A 149 3.12 13.83 12.63
CA ALA A 149 2.73 12.80 13.60
C ALA A 149 2.68 11.38 13.01
N PHE A 150 2.49 11.24 11.69
CA PHE A 150 2.32 9.94 11.03
C PHE A 150 3.26 9.78 9.84
N GLU A 151 4.00 8.66 9.83
CA GLU A 151 5.02 8.35 8.83
C GLU A 151 4.72 7.10 7.98
N GLY A 152 3.45 6.81 7.67
CA GLY A 152 3.13 5.62 6.85
C GLY A 152 1.68 5.17 6.93
N LEU A 153 1.47 3.91 6.54
CA LEU A 153 0.28 3.10 6.74
C LEU A 153 -0.88 3.44 5.80
N LEU A 154 -0.54 3.80 4.55
CA LEU A 154 -1.50 3.94 3.46
C LEU A 154 -1.06 3.16 2.22
N THR A 155 -2.03 2.83 1.37
CA THR A 155 -1.81 2.19 0.08
C THR A 155 -2.33 3.09 -1.02
N LEU A 156 -1.58 3.24 -2.11
CA LEU A 156 -2.01 3.87 -3.36
C LEU A 156 -2.07 2.81 -4.46
N VAL A 157 -3.22 2.68 -5.11
CA VAL A 157 -3.48 1.68 -6.16
C VAL A 157 -3.68 2.37 -7.50
N ASN A 158 -2.80 2.03 -8.43
CA ASN A 158 -2.92 2.37 -9.85
C ASN A 158 -3.39 1.11 -10.60
N GLN A 159 -4.58 1.15 -11.19
CA GLN A 159 -5.22 -0.01 -11.83
C GLN A 159 -5.57 0.29 -13.28
N ASP A 160 -5.72 -0.76 -14.10
CA ASP A 160 -6.21 -0.61 -15.47
C ASP A 160 -7.57 0.09 -15.51
N ASP A 161 -7.76 0.94 -16.53
CA ASP A 161 -8.89 1.85 -16.61
C ASP A 161 -10.21 1.16 -17.04
N ASP A 162 -10.14 -0.04 -17.59
CA ASP A 162 -11.23 -0.68 -18.31
C ASP A 162 -11.77 -1.97 -17.64
N ILE A 163 -11.16 -2.42 -16.54
CA ILE A 163 -11.59 -3.62 -15.80
C ILE A 163 -11.87 -3.27 -14.34
N CYS A 164 -13.15 -3.32 -13.98
CA CYS A 164 -13.62 -3.04 -12.63
C CYS A 164 -13.63 -4.32 -11.79
N ALA A 165 -12.60 -4.51 -10.95
CA ALA A 165 -12.43 -5.73 -10.17
C ALA A 165 -12.08 -5.52 -8.69
N LEU A 166 -11.70 -4.30 -8.28
CA LEU A 166 -11.51 -3.98 -6.86
C LEU A 166 -12.87 -3.71 -6.21
N GLU A 167 -13.20 -4.47 -5.18
CA GLU A 167 -14.40 -4.30 -4.36
C GLU A 167 -14.01 -3.93 -2.93
N VAL A 168 -14.78 -3.04 -2.33
CA VAL A 168 -14.62 -2.55 -0.95
C VAL A 168 -15.92 -2.80 -0.22
N LYS A 169 -15.84 -3.25 1.04
CA LYS A 169 -17.02 -3.49 1.87
C LYS A 169 -17.40 -2.21 2.61
N ASN A 170 -18.54 -1.62 2.27
CA ASN A 170 -19.01 -0.40 2.91
C ASN A 170 -19.54 -0.66 4.34
N GLN A 171 -19.97 0.40 5.04
CA GLN A 171 -20.49 0.30 6.41
C GLN A 171 -21.80 -0.48 6.54
N SER A 172 -22.63 -0.57 5.49
CA SER A 172 -23.82 -1.46 5.46
C SER A 172 -23.45 -2.93 5.25
N GLY A 173 -22.17 -3.23 5.03
CA GLY A 173 -21.66 -4.59 4.81
C GLY A 173 -21.78 -5.07 3.36
N GLU A 174 -22.15 -4.18 2.44
CA GLU A 174 -22.28 -4.46 1.01
C GLU A 174 -20.93 -4.31 0.32
N TRP A 175 -20.67 -5.16 -0.66
CA TRP A 175 -19.50 -5.05 -1.53
C TRP A 175 -19.82 -4.08 -2.67
N ILE A 176 -19.06 -2.99 -2.75
CA ILE A 176 -19.17 -1.99 -3.81
C ILE A 176 -17.87 -1.92 -4.61
N TYR A 177 -17.99 -1.61 -5.90
CA TYR A 177 -16.84 -1.48 -6.78
C TYR A 177 -16.11 -0.16 -6.59
N ALA A 178 -14.79 -0.21 -6.42
CA ALA A 178 -13.90 0.93 -6.60
C ALA A 178 -13.54 1.06 -8.10
N LYS A 179 -14.50 1.58 -8.87
CA LYS A 179 -14.40 1.76 -10.33
C LYS A 179 -13.09 2.49 -10.70
N PRO A 180 -12.35 2.03 -11.73
CA PRO A 180 -11.22 2.79 -12.25
C PRO A 180 -11.66 4.17 -12.73
N ILE A 181 -10.92 5.22 -12.33
CA ILE A 181 -11.14 6.59 -12.78
C ILE A 181 -9.79 7.09 -13.32
N PRO A 182 -9.69 7.44 -14.62
CA PRO A 182 -8.46 7.96 -15.20
C PRO A 182 -7.90 9.13 -14.41
N GLY A 183 -6.56 9.15 -14.24
CA GLY A 183 -5.86 10.20 -13.51
C GLY A 183 -6.08 10.21 -12.00
N THR A 184 -6.52 9.09 -11.42
CA THR A 184 -6.68 8.94 -9.97
C THR A 184 -5.95 7.73 -9.42
N PHE A 185 -5.59 7.80 -8.15
CA PHE A 185 -5.28 6.64 -7.34
C PHE A 185 -6.48 6.27 -6.49
N VAL A 186 -6.73 4.97 -6.32
CA VAL A 186 -7.51 4.50 -5.16
C VAL A 186 -6.56 4.46 -3.97
N CYS A 187 -6.91 5.14 -2.90
CA CYS A 187 -6.16 5.18 -1.65
C CYS A 187 -6.94 4.45 -0.56
N ASN A 188 -6.25 3.69 0.28
CA ASN A 188 -6.82 3.16 1.51
C ASN A 188 -5.84 3.22 2.67
N ILE A 189 -6.40 3.22 3.88
CA ILE A 189 -5.62 3.22 5.11
C ILE A 189 -5.40 1.78 5.61
N GLY A 190 -4.25 1.56 6.25
CA GLY A 190 -3.82 0.25 6.73
C GLY A 190 -4.16 -0.02 8.21
N ASP A 191 -4.01 -1.29 8.62
CA ASP A 191 -4.32 -1.77 9.98
C ASP A 191 -3.57 -1.01 11.08
N MET A 192 -2.35 -0.56 10.80
CA MET A 192 -1.54 0.11 11.80
C MET A 192 -2.01 1.57 12.02
N LEU A 193 -2.67 2.22 11.04
CA LEU A 193 -3.22 3.57 11.24
C LEU A 193 -4.38 3.55 12.24
N LYS A 194 -5.11 2.43 12.31
CA LYS A 194 -6.11 2.19 13.37
C LYS A 194 -5.47 2.18 14.77
N VAL A 195 -4.27 1.61 14.91
CA VAL A 195 -3.53 1.60 16.19
C VAL A 195 -3.14 3.03 16.56
N TRP A 196 -2.45 3.75 15.67
CA TRP A 196 -2.07 5.16 15.89
C TRP A 196 -3.27 6.04 16.22
N SER A 197 -4.35 5.94 15.44
CA SER A 197 -5.56 6.76 15.62
C SER A 197 -6.44 6.31 16.78
N ASN A 198 -6.00 5.36 17.61
CA ASN A 198 -6.77 4.76 18.70
C ASN A 198 -8.18 4.31 18.28
N GLY A 199 -8.31 3.82 17.05
CA GLY A 199 -9.54 3.30 16.46
C GLY A 199 -10.49 4.36 15.89
N ILE A 200 -10.06 5.62 15.80
CA ILE A 200 -10.82 6.68 15.11
C ILE A 200 -10.98 6.35 13.63
N TYR A 201 -9.91 5.87 12.99
CA TYR A 201 -9.95 5.35 11.62
C TYR A 201 -9.85 3.84 11.62
N GLN A 202 -10.62 3.19 10.75
CA GLN A 202 -10.69 1.74 10.64
C GLN A 202 -10.31 1.32 9.22
N PRO A 203 -9.48 0.26 9.06
CA PRO A 203 -9.20 -0.29 7.75
C PRO A 203 -10.46 -0.96 7.21
N THR A 204 -10.66 -0.86 5.91
CA THR A 204 -11.85 -1.40 5.25
C THR A 204 -11.50 -2.69 4.52
N LEU A 205 -12.35 -3.69 4.70
CA LEU A 205 -12.21 -4.95 3.96
C LEU A 205 -12.36 -4.68 2.47
N HIS A 206 -11.42 -5.20 1.70
CA HIS A 206 -11.41 -5.11 0.26
C HIS A 206 -11.04 -6.46 -0.33
N ARG A 207 -11.46 -6.72 -1.57
CA ARG A 207 -11.15 -7.93 -2.31
C ARG A 207 -11.04 -7.62 -3.80
N VAL A 208 -10.49 -8.58 -4.53
CA VAL A 208 -10.40 -8.52 -5.98
C VAL A 208 -11.24 -9.63 -6.59
N VAL A 209 -12.21 -9.26 -7.44
CA VAL A 209 -13.04 -10.19 -8.22
C VAL A 209 -12.98 -9.79 -9.68
N ASN A 210 -12.21 -10.53 -10.49
CA ASN A 210 -12.14 -10.28 -11.92
C ASN A 210 -13.14 -11.17 -12.67
N ASN A 211 -14.26 -10.59 -13.11
CA ASN A 211 -15.27 -11.26 -13.93
C ASN A 211 -15.06 -11.04 -15.46
N SER A 212 -14.00 -10.33 -15.85
CA SER A 212 -13.66 -10.09 -17.26
C SER A 212 -13.03 -11.34 -17.88
N PRO A 213 -13.22 -11.60 -19.19
CA PRO A 213 -12.46 -12.63 -19.90
C PRO A 213 -10.97 -12.28 -20.07
N ARG A 214 -10.57 -11.05 -19.71
CA ARG A 214 -9.19 -10.56 -19.78
C ARG A 214 -8.59 -10.44 -18.38
N TYR A 215 -7.29 -10.68 -18.28
CA TYR A 215 -6.53 -10.26 -17.10
C TYR A 215 -6.43 -8.74 -17.04
N ARG A 216 -6.11 -8.21 -15.86
CA ARG A 216 -5.81 -6.80 -15.63
C ARG A 216 -4.52 -6.67 -14.84
N VAL A 217 -3.89 -5.52 -14.92
CA VAL A 217 -2.77 -5.12 -14.07
C VAL A 217 -3.23 -4.10 -13.04
N SER A 218 -2.68 -4.24 -11.83
CA SER A 218 -2.72 -3.21 -10.80
C SER A 218 -1.36 -3.10 -10.13
N VAL A 219 -0.96 -1.87 -9.81
CA VAL A 219 0.29 -1.54 -9.14
C VAL A 219 -0.09 -0.89 -7.81
N ALA A 220 0.05 -1.67 -6.73
CA ALA A 220 -0.19 -1.22 -5.37
C ALA A 220 1.13 -0.75 -4.74
N PHE A 221 1.15 0.48 -4.24
CA PHE A 221 2.26 1.04 -3.50
C PHE A 221 1.88 1.20 -2.04
N PHE A 222 2.62 0.54 -1.16
CA PHE A 222 2.44 0.60 0.28
C PHE A 222 3.43 1.62 0.85
N TYR A 223 2.92 2.74 1.37
CA TYR A 223 3.73 3.72 2.09
C TYR A 223 3.67 3.37 3.56
N GLU A 224 4.75 2.81 4.09
CA GLU A 224 4.79 2.15 5.38
C GLU A 224 5.81 2.82 6.31
N SER A 225 5.63 2.63 7.62
CA SER A 225 6.54 3.14 8.64
C SER A 225 7.90 2.45 8.60
N ASN A 226 8.91 3.04 9.26
CA ASN A 226 10.22 2.41 9.43
C ASN A 226 10.09 1.03 10.10
N PHE A 227 11.00 0.11 9.77
CA PHE A 227 10.94 -1.28 10.24
C PHE A 227 10.97 -1.40 11.78
N ASP A 228 11.70 -0.54 12.46
CA ASP A 228 11.82 -0.47 13.91
C ASP A 228 10.80 0.48 14.58
N ALA A 229 9.88 1.05 13.80
CA ALA A 229 8.90 1.99 14.33
C ALA A 229 7.96 1.32 15.35
N ALA A 230 7.84 1.96 16.52
CA ALA A 230 6.84 1.64 17.52
C ALA A 230 5.51 2.30 17.14
N ILE A 231 4.52 1.47 16.83
CA ILE A 231 3.16 1.91 16.51
C ILE A 231 2.30 1.76 17.76
N GLU A 232 1.90 2.88 18.37
CA GLU A 232 1.04 2.91 19.55
C GLU A 232 0.06 4.09 19.51
N PRO A 233 -1.10 4.02 20.20
CA PRO A 233 -2.06 5.11 20.20
C PRO A 233 -1.46 6.47 20.57
N VAL A 234 -1.47 7.41 19.61
CA VAL A 234 -0.90 8.75 19.83
C VAL A 234 -1.76 9.57 20.79
N GLU A 235 -1.12 10.45 21.57
CA GLU A 235 -1.74 11.16 22.69
C GLU A 235 -3.02 11.91 22.30
N PHE A 236 -2.97 12.75 21.26
CA PHE A 236 -4.12 13.52 20.79
C PHE A 236 -5.28 12.63 20.30
N CYS A 237 -5.00 11.43 19.78
CA CYS A 237 -6.04 10.48 19.43
C CYS A 237 -6.62 9.77 20.66
N ARG A 238 -5.79 9.48 21.66
CA ARG A 238 -6.24 8.93 22.96
C ARG A 238 -7.16 9.90 23.68
N GLU A 239 -6.78 11.17 23.78
CA GLU A 239 -7.61 12.22 24.40
C GLU A 239 -8.98 12.31 23.75
N ARG A 240 -9.04 12.33 22.41
CA ARG A 240 -10.28 12.32 21.63
C ARG A 240 -11.15 11.07 21.80
N THR A 241 -10.60 10.00 22.36
CA THR A 241 -11.26 8.70 22.52
C THR A 241 -11.39 8.26 23.97
N GLY A 242 -11.29 9.20 24.92
CA GLY A 242 -11.54 8.97 26.35
C GLY A 242 -10.28 8.81 27.21
N GLY A 243 -9.10 9.19 26.71
CA GLY A 243 -7.83 9.21 27.44
C GLY A 243 -7.12 7.86 27.60
N VAL A 244 -7.78 6.75 27.28
CA VAL A 244 -7.26 5.38 27.45
C VAL A 244 -6.78 4.81 26.12
N ALA A 245 -5.62 4.15 26.13
CA ALA A 245 -5.12 3.41 24.97
C ALA A 245 -5.99 2.15 24.75
N LYS A 246 -6.55 2.00 23.55
CA LYS A 246 -7.40 0.86 23.15
C LYS A 246 -6.62 -0.26 22.45
N TYR A 247 -5.38 0.02 22.08
CA TYR A 247 -4.51 -0.88 21.34
C TYR A 247 -3.14 -0.93 22.01
N GLU A 248 -2.53 -2.11 21.99
CA GLU A 248 -1.16 -2.31 22.45
C GLU A 248 -0.16 -1.76 21.43
N LYS A 249 1.06 -1.47 21.91
CA LYS A 249 2.18 -1.11 21.07
C LYS A 249 2.59 -2.29 20.18
N VAL A 250 2.83 -2.01 18.91
CA VAL A 250 3.29 -2.98 17.91
C VAL A 250 4.56 -2.46 17.25
N VAL A 251 5.61 -3.28 17.13
CA VAL A 251 6.77 -2.94 16.31
C VAL A 251 6.45 -3.28 14.85
N TYR A 252 6.56 -2.30 13.95
CA TYR A 252 6.12 -2.46 12.57
C TYR A 252 6.80 -3.63 11.85
N GLY A 253 8.10 -3.82 12.05
CA GLY A 253 8.88 -4.90 11.46
C GLY A 253 8.39 -6.30 11.88
N GLU A 254 7.97 -6.46 13.13
CA GLU A 254 7.36 -7.72 13.60
C GLU A 254 6.04 -7.99 12.88
N HIS A 255 5.21 -6.95 12.71
CA HIS A 255 3.95 -7.03 11.97
C HIS A 255 4.18 -7.41 10.50
N LEU A 256 5.14 -6.75 9.84
CA LEU A 256 5.49 -6.98 8.45
C LEU A 256 6.02 -8.42 8.25
N ILE A 257 6.97 -8.86 9.08
CA ILE A 257 7.52 -10.21 9.02
C ILE A 257 6.40 -11.24 9.20
N LYS A 258 5.53 -11.07 10.19
CA LYS A 258 4.38 -11.96 10.39
C LYS A 258 3.48 -12.04 9.16
N LYS A 259 3.17 -10.91 8.52
CA LYS A 259 2.36 -10.89 7.28
C LYS A 259 3.04 -11.62 6.13
N VAL A 260 4.32 -11.32 5.87
CA VAL A 260 5.07 -11.96 4.77
C VAL A 260 5.18 -13.47 4.97
N LEU A 261 5.50 -13.92 6.19
CA LEU A 261 5.61 -15.35 6.47
C LEU A 261 4.25 -16.05 6.37
N ASN A 262 3.16 -15.45 6.84
CA ASN A 262 1.82 -16.02 6.70
C ASN A 262 1.39 -16.18 5.23
N ASN A 263 1.84 -15.28 4.36
CA ASN A 263 1.46 -15.29 2.95
C ASN A 263 2.25 -16.29 2.11
N PHE A 264 3.50 -16.56 2.48
CA PHE A 264 4.44 -17.31 1.63
C PHE A 264 5.03 -18.57 2.28
N ILE A 265 4.81 -18.79 3.57
CA ILE A 265 5.15 -20.03 4.27
C ILE A 265 3.84 -20.78 4.52
N LYS A 266 3.79 -22.03 4.03
CA LYS A 266 2.69 -22.97 4.25
C LYS A 266 2.90 -23.77 5.53
#